data_AF-A0A5N7ZMU5-F1
#
_entry.id   AF-A0A5N7ZMU5-F1
#
_cell.length_a   1.000
_cell.length_b   1.000
_cell.length_c   1.000
_cell.angle_alpha   90.00
_cell.angle_beta   90.00
_cell.angle_gamma   90.00
#
_symmetry.space_group_name_H-M   'P 1'
#
loop_
_entity.id
_entity.type
_entity.pdbx_description
1 polymer ?
#
loop_
_entity_poly.entity_id
_entity_poly.type
_entity_poly.pdbx_seq_one_letter_code
_entity_poly.pdbx_strand_id
1 'polypeptide(L)'
;MALEEFVLAAGVPLAGGLVLSWALEACLSLRPRPPWRRPASALFLHAGLWMLAFALAWAVVRRPYFAAALALAGAGLIVVVNNAKYQALREPFVWADFEYFTDALRHPRLYLPFLGLWRALGAAAGAGAALAAGLMLESPEPAGA
;
A
#
# COMPACT_ATOMS: atom_id res chain seq x y z
N MET A 1 5.13 12.33 -28.23
CA MET A 1 6.25 11.43 -27.88
C MET A 1 6.68 11.58 -26.43
N ALA A 2 7.58 12.48 -26.02
CA ALA A 2 8.10 12.49 -24.64
C ALA A 2 7.03 12.66 -23.53
N LEU A 3 6.00 13.50 -23.75
CA LEU A 3 4.91 13.67 -22.77
C LEU A 3 4.00 12.43 -22.69
N GLU A 4 3.68 11.82 -23.83
CA GLU A 4 2.83 10.63 -23.88
C GLU A 4 3.52 9.44 -23.23
N GLU A 5 4.82 9.27 -23.49
CA GLU A 5 5.66 8.27 -22.84
C GLU A 5 5.73 8.50 -21.32
N PHE A 6 5.93 9.74 -20.88
CA PHE A 6 5.91 10.07 -19.45
C PHE A 6 4.55 9.79 -18.81
N VAL A 7 3.45 10.16 -19.47
CA VAL A 7 2.09 9.92 -18.98
C VAL A 7 1.79 8.42 -18.89
N LEU A 8 2.17 7.63 -19.89
CA LEU A 8 1.99 6.18 -19.89
C LEU A 8 2.90 5.47 -18.89
N ALA A 9 4.14 5.95 -18.73
CA ALA A 9 5.11 5.36 -17.81
C ALA A 9 4.79 5.66 -16.35
N ALA A 10 4.46 6.92 -16.01
CA ALA A 10 4.32 7.36 -14.63
C ALA A 10 2.92 7.86 -14.27
N GLY A 11 2.23 8.51 -15.21
CA GLY A 11 0.88 9.05 -14.98
C GLY A 11 -0.16 7.95 -14.74
N VAL A 12 -0.12 6.87 -15.52
CA VAL A 12 -1.02 5.72 -15.38
C VAL A 12 -0.87 5.03 -14.02
N PRO A 13 0.32 4.57 -13.58
CA PRO A 13 0.45 3.93 -12.27
C PRO A 13 0.17 4.89 -11.11
N LEU A 14 0.47 6.18 -11.26
CA LEU A 14 0.14 7.19 -10.24
C LEU A 14 -1.38 7.36 -10.07
N ALA A 15 -2.11 7.58 -11.16
CA ALA A 15 -3.56 7.81 -11.12
C ALA A 15 -4.33 6.52 -10.78
N GLY A 16 -3.95 5.41 -11.41
CA GLY A 16 -4.54 4.10 -11.13
C GLY A 16 -4.31 3.67 -9.68
N GLY A 17 -3.09 3.85 -9.17
CA GLY A 17 -2.79 3.55 -7.78
C GLY A 17 -3.52 4.46 -6.78
N LEU A 18 -3.76 5.74 -7.12
CA LEU A 18 -4.59 6.61 -6.28
C LEU A 18 -6.02 6.06 -6.16
N VAL A 19 -6.62 5.64 -7.28
CA VAL A 19 -7.96 5.02 -7.26
C VAL A 19 -7.97 3.73 -6.45
N LEU A 20 -6.99 2.86 -6.66
CA LEU A 20 -6.85 1.60 -5.92
C LEU A 20 -6.61 1.83 -4.42
N SER A 21 -5.93 2.92 -4.04
CA SER A 21 -5.69 3.25 -2.63
C SER A 21 -6.99 3.58 -1.88
N TRP A 22 -7.97 4.23 -2.52
CA TRP A 22 -9.31 4.41 -1.94
C TRP A 22 -10.09 3.10 -1.87
N ALA A 23 -9.91 2.20 -2.85
CA ALA A 23 -10.50 0.87 -2.79
C ALA A 23 -9.94 0.05 -1.62
N LEU A 24 -8.63 0.14 -1.36
CA LEU A 24 -8.00 -0.45 -0.16
C LEU A 24 -8.54 0.17 1.12
N GLU A 25 -8.72 1.49 1.17
CA GLU A 25 -9.30 2.17 2.32
C GLU A 25 -10.73 1.68 2.63
N ALA A 26 -11.52 1.36 1.60
CA ALA A 26 -12.87 0.81 1.75
C ALA A 26 -12.88 -0.60 2.39
N CYS A 27 -11.74 -1.31 2.39
CA CYS A 27 -11.57 -2.61 3.05
C CYS A 27 -11.30 -2.49 4.57
N LEU A 28 -11.19 -1.27 5.12
CA LEU A 28 -11.07 -1.08 6.57
C LEU A 28 -12.35 -1.50 7.31
N SER A 29 -12.18 -2.15 8.46
CA SER A 29 -13.29 -2.58 9.32
C SER A 29 -14.07 -1.39 9.87
N LEU A 30 -13.34 -0.33 10.25
CA LEU A 30 -13.89 0.99 10.54
C LEU A 30 -13.96 1.77 9.24
N ARG A 31 -15.07 1.64 8.51
CA ARG A 31 -15.21 2.24 7.18
C ARG A 31 -15.22 3.77 7.27
N PRO A 32 -14.23 4.46 6.72
CA PRO A 32 -14.29 5.90 6.61
C PRO A 32 -15.41 6.31 5.65
N ARG A 33 -15.88 7.56 5.76
CA ARG A 33 -16.90 8.11 4.85
C ARG A 33 -16.43 7.96 3.40
N PRO A 34 -17.31 7.75 2.41
CA PRO A 34 -16.86 7.67 1.03
C PRO A 34 -16.21 9.01 0.59
N PRO A 35 -15.27 9.00 -0.38
CA PRO A 35 -14.50 10.18 -0.76
C PRO A 35 -15.35 11.43 -1.07
N TRP A 36 -16.47 11.26 -1.77
CA TRP A 36 -17.39 12.37 -2.14
C TRP A 36 -18.14 13.00 -0.96
N ARG A 37 -18.03 12.45 0.26
CA ARG A 37 -18.62 13.02 1.49
C ARG A 37 -17.56 13.57 2.46
N ARG A 38 -16.30 13.64 2.04
CA ARG A 38 -15.19 14.14 2.86
C ARG A 38 -14.92 15.62 2.56
N PRO A 39 -14.41 16.38 3.55
CA PRO A 39 -13.88 17.71 3.27
C PRO A 39 -12.70 17.61 2.30
N ALA A 40 -12.50 18.64 1.48
CA ALA A 40 -11.43 18.67 0.48
C ALA A 40 -10.04 18.46 1.09
N SER A 41 -9.81 18.96 2.32
CA SER A 41 -8.55 18.76 3.05
C SER A 41 -8.20 17.28 3.27
N ALA A 42 -9.18 16.44 3.58
CA ALA A 42 -8.96 15.01 3.76
C ALA A 42 -8.61 14.31 2.42
N LEU A 43 -9.24 14.75 1.33
CA LEU A 43 -8.95 14.23 -0.02
C LEU A 43 -7.54 14.61 -0.46
N PHE A 44 -7.14 15.88 -0.26
CA PHE A 44 -5.79 16.34 -0.58
C PHE A 44 -4.74 15.66 0.29
N LEU A 45 -5.02 15.43 1.57
CA LEU A 45 -4.12 14.71 2.45
C LEU A 45 -3.89 13.27 1.95
N HIS A 46 -4.95 12.54 1.62
CA HIS A 46 -4.85 11.18 1.08
C HIS A 46 -4.07 11.16 -0.25
N ALA A 47 -4.44 12.05 -1.18
CA ALA A 47 -3.76 12.15 -2.47
C ALA A 47 -2.28 12.51 -2.31
N GLY A 48 -1.96 13.46 -1.42
CA GLY A 48 -0.59 13.88 -1.13
C GLY A 48 0.26 12.76 -0.51
N LEU A 49 -0.29 12.02 0.46
CA LEU A 49 0.36 10.86 1.06
C LEU A 49 0.63 9.76 0.03
N TRP A 50 -0.36 9.47 -0.83
CA TRP A 50 -0.18 8.53 -1.94
C TRP A 50 0.92 8.98 -2.91
N MET A 51 0.86 10.23 -3.37
CA MET A 51 1.87 10.80 -4.28
C MET A 51 3.28 10.75 -3.68
N LEU A 52 3.42 11.08 -2.40
CA LEU A 52 4.68 11.03 -1.69
C LEU A 52 5.22 9.59 -1.60
N ALA A 53 4.38 8.64 -1.18
CA ALA A 53 4.76 7.23 -1.07
C ALA A 53 5.19 6.66 -2.44
N PHE A 54 4.42 6.97 -3.49
CA PHE A 54 4.75 6.58 -4.86
C PHE A 54 6.08 7.20 -5.32
N ALA A 55 6.29 8.51 -5.12
CA ALA A 55 7.49 9.20 -5.54
C ALA A 55 8.74 8.66 -4.84
N LEU A 56 8.66 8.38 -3.54
CA LEU A 56 9.74 7.76 -2.77
C LEU A 56 10.04 6.34 -3.26
N ALA A 57 9.01 5.51 -3.44
CA ALA A 57 9.18 4.16 -3.97
C ALA A 57 9.80 4.18 -5.37
N TRP A 58 9.33 5.07 -6.25
CA TRP A 58 9.84 5.21 -7.60
C TRP A 58 11.28 5.73 -7.62
N ALA A 59 11.66 6.64 -6.73
CA ALA A 59 13.03 7.10 -6.59
C ALA A 59 13.99 5.95 -6.25
N VAL A 60 13.55 4.98 -5.45
CA VAL A 60 14.35 3.81 -5.03
C VAL A 60 14.40 2.74 -6.11
N VAL A 61 13.25 2.29 -6.62
CA VAL A 61 13.16 1.14 -7.53
C VAL A 61 13.32 1.50 -9.00
N ARG A 62 13.21 2.81 -9.34
CA ARG A 62 13.30 3.39 -10.69
C ARG A 62 12.32 2.79 -11.71
N ARG A 63 11.31 2.10 -11.21
CA ARG A 63 10.32 1.31 -11.95
C ARG A 63 8.91 1.73 -11.53
N PRO A 64 8.15 2.47 -12.35
CA PRO A 64 6.96 3.17 -11.90
C PRO A 64 5.78 2.24 -11.57
N TYR A 65 5.54 1.17 -12.34
CA TYR A 65 4.45 0.23 -12.02
C TYR A 65 4.81 -0.62 -10.81
N PHE A 66 6.07 -1.05 -10.70
CA PHE A 66 6.56 -1.74 -9.51
C PHE A 66 6.49 -0.84 -8.27
N ALA A 67 6.83 0.45 -8.39
CA ALA A 67 6.72 1.42 -7.31
C ALA A 67 5.28 1.59 -6.83
N ALA A 68 4.31 1.71 -7.74
CA ALA A 68 2.89 1.77 -7.39
C ALA A 68 2.43 0.48 -6.70
N ALA A 69 2.84 -0.69 -7.21
CA ALA A 69 2.53 -1.97 -6.59
C ALA A 69 3.11 -2.08 -5.17
N LEU A 70 4.35 -1.62 -4.96
CA LEU A 70 5.01 -1.59 -3.66
C LEU A 70 4.29 -0.65 -2.67
N ALA A 71 3.94 0.56 -3.11
CA ALA A 71 3.19 1.51 -2.30
C ALA A 71 1.80 0.98 -1.92
N LEU A 72 1.08 0.37 -2.88
CA LEU A 72 -0.22 -0.27 -2.63
C LEU A 72 -0.10 -1.48 -1.68
N ALA A 73 0.94 -2.30 -1.83
CA ALA A 73 1.20 -3.42 -0.94
C ALA A 73 1.45 -2.94 0.50
N GLY A 74 2.20 -1.84 0.67
CA GLY A 74 2.40 -1.19 1.97
C GLY A 74 1.08 -0.67 2.58
N ALA A 75 0.27 0.04 1.79
CA ALA A 75 -1.05 0.49 2.22
C ALA A 75 -1.99 -0.69 2.58
N GLY A 76 -1.98 -1.75 1.77
CA GLY A 76 -2.74 -2.97 2.02
C GLY A 76 -2.31 -3.69 3.31
N LEU A 77 -1.01 -3.73 3.59
CA LEU A 77 -0.48 -4.27 4.85
C LEU A 77 -1.04 -3.50 6.06
N ILE A 78 -1.04 -2.16 5.99
CA ILE A 78 -1.62 -1.32 7.05
C ILE A 78 -3.11 -1.64 7.24
N VAL A 79 -3.88 -1.79 6.15
CA VAL A 79 -5.29 -2.17 6.21
C VAL A 79 -5.49 -3.53 6.88
N VAL A 80 -4.69 -4.54 6.50
CA VAL A 80 -4.78 -5.89 7.09
C VAL A 80 -4.44 -5.87 8.58
N VAL A 81 -3.33 -5.22 8.96
CA VAL A 81 -2.89 -5.12 10.35
C VAL A 81 -3.91 -4.35 11.19
N ASN A 82 -4.45 -3.25 10.67
CA ASN A 82 -5.52 -2.50 11.33
C ASN A 82 -6.77 -3.36 11.54
N ASN A 83 -7.18 -4.12 10.52
CA ASN A 83 -8.34 -5.01 10.64
C ASN A 83 -8.10 -6.14 11.64
N ALA A 84 -6.89 -6.71 11.68
CA ALA A 84 -6.52 -7.71 12.67
C ALA A 84 -6.55 -7.14 14.09
N LYS A 85 -5.95 -5.94 14.30
CA LYS A 85 -5.96 -5.24 15.58
C LYS A 85 -7.39 -4.92 16.02
N TYR A 86 -8.21 -4.38 15.12
CA TYR A 86 -9.60 -4.05 15.43
C TYR A 86 -10.42 -5.28 15.81
N GLN A 87 -10.19 -6.43 15.16
CA GLN A 87 -10.89 -7.66 15.52
C GLN A 87 -10.46 -8.22 16.88
N ALA A 88 -9.18 -8.08 17.24
CA ALA A 88 -8.65 -8.58 18.50
C ALA A 88 -8.93 -7.65 19.69
N LEU A 89 -8.76 -6.34 19.51
CA LEU A 89 -8.75 -5.35 20.59
C LEU A 89 -9.91 -4.35 20.51
N ARG A 90 -10.66 -4.33 19.40
CA ARG A 90 -11.72 -3.32 19.11
C ARG A 90 -11.20 -1.88 19.04
N GLU A 91 -9.91 -1.71 18.80
CA GLU A 91 -9.24 -0.42 18.67
C GLU A 91 -8.62 -0.23 17.28
N PRO A 92 -8.59 1.01 16.74
CA PRO A 92 -7.91 1.30 15.49
C PRO A 92 -6.39 1.22 15.63
N PHE A 93 -5.71 1.04 14.50
CA PHE A 93 -4.27 1.21 14.40
C PHE A 93 -3.91 2.70 14.45
N VAL A 94 -3.04 3.06 15.38
CA VAL A 94 -2.62 4.43 15.68
C VAL A 94 -1.10 4.53 15.66
N TRP A 95 -0.57 5.76 15.65
CA TRP A 95 0.88 5.98 15.52
C TRP A 95 1.72 5.24 16.58
N ALA A 96 1.25 5.19 17.83
CA ALA A 96 1.94 4.48 18.92
C ALA A 96 2.15 2.98 18.63
N ASP A 97 1.33 2.37 17.76
CA ASP A 97 1.51 0.97 17.38
C ASP A 97 2.78 0.73 16.54
N PHE A 98 3.32 1.75 15.86
CA PHE A 98 4.57 1.61 15.10
C PHE A 98 5.79 1.38 16.00
N GLU A 99 5.79 1.96 17.20
CA GLU A 99 6.84 1.71 18.19
C GLU A 99 6.84 0.23 18.60
N TYR A 100 5.66 -0.30 18.93
CA TYR A 100 5.49 -1.71 19.29
C TYR A 100 5.65 -2.67 18.11
N PHE A 101 5.40 -2.24 16.87
CA PHE A 101 5.56 -3.07 15.67
C PHE A 101 7.01 -3.50 15.47
N THR A 102 7.97 -2.61 15.77
CA THR A 102 9.40 -2.92 15.65
C THR A 102 9.81 -4.02 16.63
N ASP A 103 9.25 -4.01 17.84
CA ASP A 103 9.46 -5.07 18.83
C ASP A 103 8.76 -6.38 18.45
N ALA A 104 7.61 -6.30 17.77
CA ALA A 104 6.94 -7.47 17.22
C ALA A 104 7.76 -8.18 16.13
N LEU A 105 8.51 -7.43 15.31
CA LEU A 105 9.46 -8.00 14.33
C LEU A 105 10.65 -8.70 15.00
N ARG A 106 11.11 -8.19 16.14
CA ARG A 106 12.21 -8.80 16.92
C ARG A 106 11.77 -10.07 17.64
N HIS A 107 10.50 -10.15 18.04
CA HIS A 107 9.95 -11.27 18.81
C HIS A 107 8.71 -11.90 18.15
N PRO A 108 8.84 -12.49 16.94
CA PRO A 108 7.71 -12.92 16.13
C PRO A 108 6.82 -13.97 16.82
N ARG A 109 7.39 -14.84 17.67
CA ARG A 109 6.64 -15.86 18.43
C ARG A 109 5.61 -15.27 19.41
N LEU A 110 5.83 -14.06 19.91
CA LEU A 110 4.92 -13.39 20.84
C LEU A 110 3.75 -12.70 20.13
N TYR A 111 3.89 -12.32 18.85
CA TYR A 111 2.90 -11.48 18.16
C TYR A 111 2.19 -12.16 16.97
N LEU A 112 2.85 -13.09 16.26
CA LEU A 112 2.25 -13.86 15.16
C LEU A 112 0.99 -14.67 15.52
N PRO A 113 0.86 -15.26 16.72
CA PRO A 113 -0.36 -15.99 17.09
C PRO A 113 -1.60 -15.10 17.04
N PHE A 114 -1.47 -13.81 17.37
CA PHE A 114 -2.57 -12.86 17.44
C PHE A 114 -2.97 -12.30 16.06
N LEU A 115 -2.03 -12.21 15.12
CA LEU A 115 -2.34 -11.85 13.73
C LEU A 115 -3.12 -12.98 13.02
N GLY A 116 -2.83 -14.23 13.39
CA GLY A 116 -3.38 -15.43 12.76
C GLY A 116 -2.62 -15.80 11.49
N LEU A 117 -2.09 -17.01 11.43
CA LEU A 117 -1.26 -17.51 10.33
C LEU A 117 -1.90 -17.31 8.95
N TRP A 118 -3.22 -17.53 8.84
CA TRP A 118 -3.94 -17.37 7.57
C TRP A 118 -4.02 -15.93 7.08
N ARG A 119 -4.12 -14.96 7.99
CA ARG A 119 -4.12 -13.53 7.60
C ARG A 119 -2.74 -13.08 7.18
N ALA A 120 -1.70 -13.57 7.88
CA ALA A 120 -0.31 -13.35 7.50
C ALA A 120 -0.02 -13.92 6.10
N LEU A 121 -0.41 -15.18 5.85
CA LEU A 121 -0.22 -15.83 4.56
C LEU A 121 -1.03 -15.16 3.44
N GLY A 122 -2.29 -14.80 3.70
CA GLY A 122 -3.12 -14.08 2.74
C GLY A 122 -2.55 -12.70 2.38
N ALA A 123 -2.06 -11.95 3.38
CA ALA A 123 -1.40 -10.66 3.16
C ALA A 123 -0.09 -10.83 2.38
N ALA A 124 0.74 -11.81 2.74
CA ALA A 124 1.99 -12.11 2.04
C ALA A 124 1.74 -12.52 0.59
N ALA A 125 0.75 -13.38 0.34
CA ALA A 125 0.36 -13.80 -1.01
C ALA A 125 -0.19 -12.62 -1.82
N GLY A 126 -1.05 -11.78 -1.21
CA GLY A 126 -1.58 -10.59 -1.86
C GLY A 126 -0.50 -9.56 -2.21
N ALA A 127 0.43 -9.32 -1.29
CA ALA A 127 1.58 -8.45 -1.55
C ALA A 127 2.48 -9.04 -2.65
N GLY A 128 2.79 -10.35 -2.59
CA GLY A 128 3.57 -11.03 -3.62
C GLY A 128 2.91 -10.96 -4.99
N ALA A 129 1.60 -11.17 -5.08
CA ALA A 129 0.84 -11.06 -6.32
C ALA A 129 0.83 -9.62 -6.86
N ALA A 130 0.66 -8.61 -5.99
CA ALA A 130 0.72 -7.21 -6.40
C ALA A 130 2.10 -6.84 -6.97
N LEU A 131 3.17 -7.25 -6.28
CA LEU A 131 4.54 -7.01 -6.73
C LEU A 131 4.84 -7.74 -8.04
N ALA A 132 4.42 -9.00 -8.18
CA ALA A 132 4.56 -9.77 -9.41
C ALA A 132 3.82 -9.10 -10.57
N ALA A 133 2.58 -8.64 -10.35
CA ALA A 133 1.83 -7.88 -11.35
C ALA A 133 2.54 -6.57 -11.75
N GLY A 134 3.07 -5.82 -10.78
CA GLY A 134 3.85 -4.62 -11.04
C GLY A 134 5.09 -4.88 -11.89
N LEU A 135 5.78 -6.00 -11.66
CA LEU A 135 6.92 -6.44 -12.49
C LEU A 135 6.48 -6.89 -13.88
N MET A 136 5.37 -7.62 -14.01
CA MET A 136 4.86 -8.12 -15.29
C MET A 136 4.34 -7.01 -16.21
N LEU A 137 3.84 -5.91 -15.63
CA LEU A 137 3.36 -4.74 -16.37
C LEU A 137 4.52 -3.91 -16.94
N GLU A 138 5.73 -4.07 -16.41
CA GLU A 138 6.93 -3.46 -16.95
C GLU A 138 7.60 -4.41 -17.95
N SER A 139 7.87 -3.90 -19.15
CA SER A 139 8.76 -4.62 -20.06
C SER A 139 10.14 -4.73 -19.42
N PRO A 140 10.83 -5.88 -19.53
CA PRO A 140 12.22 -5.96 -19.14
C PRO A 140 13.01 -4.96 -19.99
N GLU A 141 13.66 -3.99 -19.35
CA GLU A 141 14.68 -3.23 -20.06
C GLU A 141 15.74 -4.21 -20.56
N PRO A 142 16.16 -4.11 -21.84
CA PRO A 142 17.21 -4.97 -22.36
C PRO A 142 18.44 -4.83 -21.45
N ALA A 143 18.95 -5.97 -21.00
CA ALA A 143 20.15 -6.01 -20.17
C ALA A 143 21.35 -5.46 -20.97
N GLY A 144 21.64 -4.17 -20.78
CA GLY A 144 22.79 -3.49 -21.39
C GLY A 144 22.39 -2.24 -22.17
N ALA A 145 22.45 -1.09 -21.50
CA ALA A 145 22.73 0.21 -22.08
C ALA A 145 23.70 0.95 -21.15
#